data_AF-A0A2N6JY56-F1
#
_entry.id   AF-A0A2N6JY56-F1
#
_cell.length_a   1.000
_cell.length_b   1.000
_cell.length_c   1.000
_cell.angle_alpha   90.00
_cell.angle_beta   90.00
_cell.angle_gamma   90.00
#
_symmetry.space_group_name_H-M   'P 1'
#
loop_
_entity.id
_entity.type
_entity.pdbx_description
1 polymer ?
#
loop_
_entity_poly.entity_id
_entity_poly.type
_entity_poly.pdbx_seq_one_letter_code
_entity_poly.pdbx_strand_id
1 'polypeptide(L)'
;MSEFFHQISRRKFIVTATASAGAVFLKGCLGNPPEPGGGSAQTQSGAQPVANISPEQTPETKTVKLGYVPIVEAAPLIIAKEKGFFAKYGMTDVELSKQASWGSARDNIEIGSAGGGIDGGQWQMPMPHLITEGLITKGNQKIPMYVLAQLITHGNGIAVASKHQGKGIGLQLASAKSLFTQLKSSTPFTAAFTFPHVNQDFWIRYWLAAGGIDPDADIKLLTVPAAQTVANMKTGTMDAFSTGDPWPYRIVKDKIGFLAALTAEIWKNHPEEYFAMRADWVDKNPKATKALLKGIMEAQQWLDNFDNRKEAATILAGRNYFNLSEEILAGPFQGKYDMGDGRTIDDKSMAPYYWKDEKGSVSYPYKSHDMWFITESVRWGFLPKDYLTKANALIDKVNREDIWKEAAKEAGIPAADIPTSTSRGVEEFFDGVKFDPKQPEAYLKSLKIKKVSV
;
A
#
# COMPACT_ATOMS: atom_id res chain seq x y z
N MET A 1 -17.58 28.84 53.10
CA MET A 1 -16.82 30.08 52.83
C MET A 1 -16.63 30.18 51.33
N SER A 2 -17.52 30.92 50.67
CA SER A 2 -17.20 32.10 49.85
C SER A 2 -16.39 31.74 48.60
N GLU A 3 -17.02 31.51 47.45
CA GLU A 3 -17.20 32.53 46.40
C GLU A 3 -16.04 33.54 46.30
N PHE A 4 -15.39 33.64 45.13
CA PHE A 4 -15.01 34.92 44.51
C PHE A 4 -14.39 34.76 43.09
N PHE A 5 -14.94 35.56 42.17
CA PHE A 5 -14.50 36.00 40.83
C PHE A 5 -14.45 35.00 39.66
N HIS A 6 -15.37 35.04 38.69
CA HIS A 6 -15.67 36.03 37.62
C HIS A 6 -14.77 36.02 36.38
N GLN A 7 -15.47 35.81 35.27
CA GLN A 7 -15.19 36.11 33.88
C GLN A 7 -14.45 37.44 33.63
N ILE A 8 -13.48 37.44 32.71
CA ILE A 8 -13.26 38.57 31.78
C ILE A 8 -12.96 38.04 30.37
N SER A 9 -13.60 38.71 29.43
CA SER A 9 -13.72 38.48 27.99
C SER A 9 -12.79 39.42 27.20
N ARG A 10 -12.70 39.16 25.88
CA ARG A 10 -12.25 40.04 24.75
C ARG A 10 -10.74 40.08 24.46
N ARG A 11 -10.32 39.67 23.26
CA ARG A 11 -10.24 40.52 22.05
C ARG A 11 -9.60 41.89 22.34
N LYS A 12 -8.31 41.99 22.02
CA LYS A 12 -7.61 43.09 21.33
C LYS A 12 -6.18 43.14 21.84
N PHE A 13 -5.23 42.73 21.00
CA PHE A 13 -3.98 43.49 20.90
C PHE A 13 -3.29 43.18 19.57
N ILE A 14 -3.41 44.13 18.63
CA ILE A 14 -2.49 44.30 17.50
C ILE A 14 -1.76 45.62 17.78
N VAL A 15 -0.51 45.71 17.29
CA VAL A 15 0.38 46.88 17.21
C VAL A 15 1.11 47.14 18.54
N THR A 16 2.45 47.04 18.65
CA THR A 16 3.43 47.87 17.93
C THR A 16 4.86 47.30 18.07
N ALA A 17 5.61 47.40 16.97
CA ALA A 17 7.06 47.57 16.76
C ALA A 17 7.97 47.79 18.01
N THR A 18 9.28 47.46 18.09
CA THR A 18 10.35 47.32 17.08
C THR A 18 11.66 46.91 17.81
N ALA A 19 12.61 46.36 17.03
CA ALA A 19 14.06 46.60 17.11
C ALA A 19 14.99 45.78 18.05
N SER A 20 15.82 44.96 17.38
CA SER A 20 17.27 44.74 17.58
C SER A 20 17.76 43.84 18.72
N ALA A 21 18.42 42.73 18.36
CA ALA A 21 19.89 42.58 18.42
C ALA A 21 20.32 41.09 18.44
N GLY A 22 21.45 40.80 17.78
CA GLY A 22 22.42 39.81 18.28
C GLY A 22 22.46 38.46 17.58
N ALA A 23 23.18 38.38 16.46
CA ALA A 23 23.81 37.14 16.02
C ALA A 23 25.01 36.83 16.93
N VAL A 24 25.08 35.62 17.47
CA VAL A 24 26.32 35.05 18.02
C VAL A 24 26.64 33.77 17.26
N PHE A 25 27.76 33.82 16.56
CA PHE A 25 28.47 32.70 15.97
C PHE A 25 29.01 31.76 17.05
N LEU A 26 28.94 30.45 16.81
CA LEU A 26 29.90 29.49 17.34
C LEU A 26 30.30 28.52 16.22
N LYS A 27 31.59 28.59 15.86
CA LYS A 27 32.33 27.72 14.93
C LYS A 27 32.87 26.48 15.65
N GLY A 28 33.07 25.42 14.88
CA GLY A 28 34.00 24.30 15.15
C GLY A 28 33.26 22.95 15.18
N CYS A 29 33.53 21.97 14.33
CA CYS A 29 34.84 21.49 13.88
C CYS A 29 34.90 21.12 12.39
N LEU A 30 36.14 21.06 11.91
CA LEU A 30 36.62 21.02 10.55
C LEU A 30 36.50 19.64 9.90
N GLY A 31 36.12 19.62 8.62
CA GLY A 31 36.40 18.56 7.67
C GLY A 31 36.71 19.21 6.31
N ASN A 32 37.85 18.88 5.70
CA ASN A 32 38.37 19.51 4.49
C ASN A 32 37.41 19.40 3.29
N PRO A 33 37.42 20.37 2.35
CA PRO A 33 36.69 20.26 1.09
C PRO A 33 37.35 19.21 0.17
N PRO A 34 36.59 18.42 -0.62
CA PRO A 34 37.17 17.59 -1.65
C PRO A 34 37.68 18.43 -2.82
N GLU A 35 38.86 18.08 -3.35
CA GLU A 35 39.43 18.63 -4.58
C GLU A 35 38.56 18.31 -5.82
N PRO A 36 38.59 19.16 -6.86
CA PRO A 36 37.86 18.93 -8.10
C PRO A 36 38.63 17.98 -9.02
N GLY A 37 38.29 16.68 -8.99
CA GLY A 37 38.92 15.65 -9.80
C GLY A 37 37.93 14.72 -10.49
N GLY A 38 37.70 14.99 -11.77
CA GLY A 38 37.42 14.04 -12.87
C GLY A 38 36.56 12.79 -12.63
N GLY A 39 35.35 12.81 -13.19
CA GLY A 39 34.57 11.58 -13.41
C GLY A 39 33.07 11.80 -13.51
N SER A 40 32.62 12.73 -14.36
CA SER A 40 31.20 12.80 -14.74
C SER A 40 30.84 11.53 -15.51
N ALA A 41 30.25 10.55 -14.81
CA ALA A 41 29.46 9.52 -15.47
C ALA A 41 28.24 10.23 -16.09
N GLN A 42 28.35 10.58 -17.36
CA GLN A 42 27.21 10.96 -18.18
C GLN A 42 26.30 9.73 -18.24
N THR A 43 25.23 9.75 -17.46
CA THR A 43 24.04 8.97 -17.76
C THR A 43 23.51 9.50 -19.09
N GLN A 44 23.84 8.80 -20.18
CA GLN A 44 23.17 9.00 -21.46
C GLN A 44 21.70 8.68 -21.26
N SER A 45 20.87 9.72 -21.12
CA SER A 45 19.43 9.58 -21.33
C SER A 45 19.23 9.29 -22.81
N GLY A 46 19.30 8.01 -23.20
CA GLY A 46 18.80 7.59 -24.50
C GLY A 46 17.34 7.99 -24.56
N ALA A 47 17.00 8.95 -25.43
CA ALA A 47 15.62 9.32 -25.68
C ALA A 47 14.87 8.04 -26.07
N GLN A 48 13.97 7.58 -25.19
CA GLN A 48 13.11 6.45 -25.50
C GLN A 48 12.27 6.83 -26.71
N PRO A 49 12.11 5.95 -27.70
CA PRO A 49 11.24 6.23 -28.83
C PRO A 49 9.83 6.53 -28.31
N VAL A 50 9.35 7.74 -28.58
CA VAL A 50 7.94 8.09 -28.39
C VAL A 50 7.14 7.07 -29.19
N ALA A 51 6.12 6.44 -28.59
CA ALA A 51 5.26 5.57 -29.36
C ALA A 51 4.64 6.40 -30.50
N ASN A 52 4.44 5.81 -31.68
CA ASN A 52 3.65 6.48 -32.73
C ASN A 52 2.19 6.54 -32.26
N ILE A 53 1.87 7.56 -31.46
CA ILE A 53 0.53 7.81 -30.94
C ILE A 53 -0.30 8.35 -32.10
N SER A 54 -1.27 7.57 -32.56
CA SER A 54 -2.25 8.04 -33.54
C SER A 54 -3.06 9.21 -32.96
N PRO A 55 -3.62 10.11 -33.80
CA PRO A 55 -4.53 11.16 -33.33
C PRO A 55 -5.68 10.61 -32.47
N GLU A 56 -6.15 9.40 -32.79
CA GLU A 56 -7.21 8.67 -32.09
C GLU A 56 -6.79 8.21 -30.68
N GLN A 57 -5.49 8.01 -30.44
CA GLN A 57 -4.93 7.60 -29.15
C GLN A 57 -4.31 8.76 -28.36
N THR A 58 -4.33 9.98 -28.91
CA THR A 58 -3.79 11.16 -28.24
C THR A 58 -4.62 11.48 -26.98
N PRO A 59 -4.00 11.55 -25.78
CA PRO A 59 -4.70 11.88 -24.54
C PRO A 59 -5.45 13.21 -24.61
N GLU A 60 -6.62 13.29 -23.96
CA GLU A 60 -7.40 14.53 -23.81
C GLU A 60 -6.65 15.59 -23.01
N THR A 61 -5.81 15.13 -22.08
CA THR A 61 -4.93 15.93 -21.23
C THR A 61 -3.59 15.20 -21.08
N LYS A 62 -2.52 15.96 -20.87
CA LYS A 62 -1.19 15.43 -20.54
C LYS A 62 -0.93 15.42 -19.03
N THR A 63 -1.77 16.12 -18.27
CA THR A 63 -1.60 16.41 -16.85
C THR A 63 -2.53 15.54 -16.01
N VAL A 64 -1.96 14.99 -14.94
CA VAL A 64 -2.68 14.28 -13.87
C VAL A 64 -1.86 14.35 -12.59
N LYS A 65 -2.51 14.40 -11.44
CA LYS A 65 -1.83 14.32 -10.14
C LYS A 65 -2.17 13.03 -9.42
N LEU A 66 -1.17 12.17 -9.24
CA LEU A 66 -1.31 10.84 -8.65
C LEU A 66 -0.68 10.78 -7.24
N GLY A 67 -1.45 10.36 -6.25
CA GLY A 67 -0.97 10.12 -4.89
C GLY A 67 -0.20 8.81 -4.75
N TYR A 68 0.86 8.80 -3.94
CA TYR A 68 1.56 7.58 -3.54
C TYR A 68 2.06 7.63 -2.09
N VAL A 69 2.19 6.47 -1.44
CA VAL A 69 2.81 6.29 -0.12
C VAL A 69 4.21 5.70 -0.35
N PRO A 70 5.27 6.13 0.39
CA PRO A 70 6.66 5.73 0.09
C PRO A 70 6.99 4.30 0.56
N ILE A 71 6.37 3.32 -0.10
CA ILE A 71 6.47 1.87 0.09
C ILE A 71 6.53 1.19 -1.30
N VAL A 72 6.99 -0.05 -1.36
CA VAL A 72 7.35 -0.75 -2.63
C VAL A 72 6.19 -0.87 -3.62
N GLU A 73 4.96 -0.83 -3.14
CA GLU A 73 3.72 -0.83 -3.89
C GLU A 73 3.58 0.38 -4.83
N ALA A 74 4.25 1.49 -4.50
CA ALA A 74 4.31 2.69 -5.34
C ALA A 74 5.24 2.54 -6.56
N ALA A 75 6.04 1.48 -6.62
CA ALA A 75 7.10 1.36 -7.61
C ALA A 75 6.62 1.49 -9.06
N PRO A 76 5.49 0.89 -9.50
CA PRO A 76 5.04 1.05 -10.88
C PRO A 76 4.77 2.51 -11.27
N LEU A 77 4.22 3.33 -10.38
CA LEU A 77 3.94 4.74 -10.64
C LEU A 77 5.24 5.54 -10.80
N ILE A 78 6.19 5.31 -9.90
CA ILE A 78 7.48 6.01 -9.89
C ILE A 78 8.32 5.62 -11.10
N ILE A 79 8.43 4.32 -11.39
CA ILE A 79 9.17 3.81 -12.55
C ILE A 79 8.52 4.27 -13.85
N ALA A 80 7.18 4.27 -13.95
CA ALA A 80 6.48 4.78 -15.13
C ALA A 80 6.82 6.25 -15.44
N LYS A 81 7.02 7.07 -14.41
CA LYS A 81 7.47 8.46 -14.56
C LYS A 81 8.95 8.55 -14.92
N GLU A 82 9.83 7.97 -14.10
CA GLU A 82 11.28 8.15 -14.22
C GLU A 82 11.88 7.48 -15.46
N LYS A 83 11.30 6.36 -15.90
CA LYS A 83 11.71 5.69 -17.15
C LYS A 83 11.02 6.26 -18.39
N GLY A 84 10.17 7.28 -18.23
CA GLY A 84 9.47 7.94 -19.33
C GLY A 84 8.36 7.10 -19.96
N PHE A 85 7.89 6.02 -19.32
CA PHE A 85 6.81 5.21 -19.86
C PHE A 85 5.47 5.96 -19.92
N PHE A 86 5.19 6.88 -18.99
CA PHE A 86 4.05 7.79 -19.14
C PHE A 86 4.19 8.72 -20.35
N ALA A 87 5.36 9.35 -20.50
CA ALA A 87 5.64 10.27 -21.60
C ALA A 87 5.58 9.57 -22.98
N LYS A 88 6.01 8.30 -23.05
CA LYS A 88 5.89 7.45 -24.25
C LYS A 88 4.47 7.38 -24.79
N TYR A 89 3.47 7.45 -23.92
CA TYR A 89 2.04 7.42 -24.25
C TYR A 89 1.36 8.81 -24.19
N GLY A 90 2.15 9.89 -24.17
CA GLY A 90 1.65 11.26 -24.25
C GLY A 90 1.29 11.90 -22.92
N MET A 91 1.41 11.18 -21.80
CA MET A 91 1.23 11.71 -20.45
C MET A 91 2.54 12.33 -19.96
N THR A 92 2.89 13.51 -20.50
CA THR A 92 4.18 14.16 -20.20
C THR A 92 4.22 14.90 -18.87
N ASP A 93 3.04 15.23 -18.31
CA ASP A 93 2.92 16.15 -17.18
C ASP A 93 2.30 15.43 -15.96
N VAL A 94 2.70 14.18 -15.73
CA VAL A 94 2.29 13.39 -14.55
C VAL A 94 2.99 13.90 -13.30
N GLU A 95 2.23 14.39 -12.32
CA GLU A 95 2.72 14.73 -11.00
C GLU A 95 2.54 13.55 -10.04
N LEU A 96 3.63 13.09 -9.42
CA LEU A 96 3.58 12.12 -8.33
C LEU A 96 3.64 12.87 -7.00
N SER A 97 2.57 12.80 -6.24
CA SER A 97 2.39 13.52 -4.98
C SER A 97 2.53 12.54 -3.82
N LYS A 98 3.60 12.68 -3.03
CA LYS A 98 3.82 11.87 -1.83
C LYS A 98 2.76 12.20 -0.78
N GLN A 99 2.03 11.18 -0.33
CA GLN A 99 1.02 11.29 0.70
C GLN A 99 1.63 11.03 2.08
N ALA A 100 1.24 11.82 3.08
CA ALA A 100 1.77 11.69 4.44
C ALA A 100 1.24 10.43 5.18
N SER A 101 0.03 10.00 4.83
CA SER A 101 -0.66 8.83 5.37
C SER A 101 -1.81 8.43 4.44
N TRP A 102 -2.40 7.26 4.64
CA TRP A 102 -3.62 6.85 3.94
C TRP A 102 -4.82 7.75 4.24
N GLY A 103 -4.91 8.30 5.46
CA GLY A 103 -5.91 9.31 5.80
C GLY A 103 -5.73 10.60 4.99
N SER A 104 -4.48 11.03 4.78
CA SER A 104 -4.17 12.18 3.91
C SER A 104 -4.46 11.88 2.43
N ALA A 105 -4.15 10.67 1.96
CA ALA A 105 -4.49 10.25 0.60
C ALA A 105 -6.01 10.32 0.36
N ARG A 106 -6.80 9.76 1.30
CA ARG A 106 -8.26 9.85 1.28
C ARG A 106 -8.74 11.30 1.24
N ASP A 107 -8.23 12.15 2.12
CA ASP A 107 -8.64 13.56 2.14
C ASP A 107 -8.28 14.29 0.83
N ASN A 108 -7.14 13.97 0.21
CA ASN A 108 -6.72 14.58 -1.06
C ASN A 108 -7.53 14.08 -2.26
N ILE A 109 -7.97 12.82 -2.29
CA ILE A 109 -8.86 12.34 -3.36
C ILE A 109 -10.27 12.92 -3.23
N GLU A 110 -10.71 13.20 -1.99
CA GLU A 110 -11.98 13.91 -1.74
C GLU A 110 -11.98 15.30 -2.39
N ILE A 111 -10.87 16.03 -2.21
CA ILE A 111 -10.68 17.39 -2.74
C ILE A 111 -10.56 17.40 -4.27
N GLY A 112 -9.91 16.39 -4.87
CA GLY A 112 -9.61 16.36 -6.31
C GLY A 112 -8.51 17.36 -6.70
N SER A 113 -7.85 17.16 -7.85
CA SER A 113 -6.75 18.06 -8.29
C SER A 113 -7.19 19.51 -8.48
N ALA A 114 -8.42 19.73 -8.95
CA ALA A 114 -9.00 21.07 -9.10
C ALA A 114 -9.06 21.87 -7.79
N GLY A 115 -9.16 21.19 -6.64
CA GLY A 115 -9.10 21.78 -5.31
C GLY A 115 -7.72 21.71 -4.64
N GLY A 116 -6.68 21.27 -5.35
CA GLY A 116 -5.31 21.09 -4.83
C GLY A 116 -4.98 19.68 -4.31
N GLY A 117 -5.95 18.76 -4.35
CA GLY A 117 -5.81 17.36 -3.96
C GLY A 117 -5.13 16.50 -5.04
N ILE A 118 -5.65 15.28 -5.26
CA ILE A 118 -5.16 14.31 -6.26
C ILE A 118 -6.32 13.79 -7.13
N ASP A 119 -6.04 13.31 -8.35
CA ASP A 119 -7.03 12.70 -9.26
C ASP A 119 -7.19 11.18 -9.04
N GLY A 120 -6.20 10.57 -8.41
CA GLY A 120 -6.09 9.13 -8.21
C GLY A 120 -4.72 8.76 -7.66
N GLY A 121 -4.33 7.50 -7.79
CA GLY A 121 -3.04 7.02 -7.37
C GLY A 121 -3.06 5.59 -6.85
N GLN A 122 -2.17 5.32 -5.92
CA GLN A 122 -2.00 4.06 -5.20
C GLN A 122 -3.01 3.95 -4.03
N TRP A 123 -3.61 2.77 -3.84
CA TRP A 123 -4.63 2.53 -2.80
C TRP A 123 -4.60 1.11 -2.25
N GLN A 124 -4.75 0.99 -0.93
CA GLN A 124 -5.15 -0.26 -0.29
C GLN A 124 -6.63 -0.55 -0.59
N MET A 125 -7.01 -1.82 -0.57
CA MET A 125 -8.36 -2.29 -0.80
C MET A 125 -9.13 -2.52 0.50
N PRO A 126 -10.45 -2.29 0.52
CA PRO A 126 -11.27 -1.80 -0.60
C PRO A 126 -11.46 -0.27 -0.57
N MET A 127 -10.44 0.56 -0.28
CA MET A 127 -10.61 2.03 -0.16
C MET A 127 -11.38 2.66 -1.34
N PRO A 128 -11.11 2.34 -2.62
CA PRO A 128 -11.88 2.91 -3.73
C PRO A 128 -13.39 2.62 -3.65
N HIS A 129 -13.78 1.45 -3.15
CA HIS A 129 -15.18 1.08 -2.94
C HIS A 129 -15.79 1.83 -1.77
N LEU A 130 -15.05 1.92 -0.65
CA LEU A 130 -15.48 2.63 0.55
C LEU A 130 -15.67 4.13 0.28
N ILE A 131 -14.78 4.74 -0.52
CA ILE A 131 -14.86 6.15 -0.94
C ILE A 131 -16.03 6.36 -1.91
N THR A 132 -16.22 5.43 -2.86
CA THR A 132 -17.37 5.44 -3.80
C THR A 132 -18.70 5.45 -3.07
N GLU A 133 -18.84 4.68 -1.99
CA GLU A 133 -20.06 4.62 -1.21
C GLU A 133 -20.11 5.64 -0.04
N GLY A 134 -19.08 6.47 0.10
CA GLY A 134 -19.00 7.51 1.12
C GLY A 134 -18.84 6.98 2.55
N LEU A 135 -18.34 5.75 2.71
CA LEU A 135 -18.25 5.09 4.03
C LEU A 135 -17.07 5.56 4.86
N ILE A 136 -16.02 6.06 4.21
CA ILE A 136 -14.83 6.56 4.90
C ILE A 136 -14.56 8.03 4.63
N THR A 137 -15.45 8.72 3.91
CA THR A 137 -15.28 10.13 3.51
C THR A 137 -15.97 11.12 4.46
N LYS A 138 -15.52 12.38 4.46
CA LYS A 138 -16.14 13.43 5.28
C LYS A 138 -17.60 13.65 4.88
N GLY A 139 -18.49 13.67 5.88
CA GLY A 139 -19.92 13.89 5.67
C GLY A 139 -20.61 12.81 4.83
N ASN A 140 -20.02 11.62 4.75
CA ASN A 140 -20.48 10.48 3.95
C ASN A 140 -20.68 10.81 2.46
N GLN A 141 -19.84 11.71 1.93
CA GLN A 141 -19.92 12.12 0.53
C GLN A 141 -19.49 10.98 -0.38
N LYS A 142 -20.36 10.58 -1.30
CA LYS A 142 -20.05 9.56 -2.30
C LYS A 142 -19.16 10.16 -3.37
N ILE A 143 -17.96 9.59 -3.52
CA ILE A 143 -17.00 10.03 -4.53
C ILE A 143 -16.64 8.82 -5.38
N PRO A 144 -17.34 8.61 -6.50
CA PRO A 144 -17.12 7.44 -7.33
C PRO A 144 -15.67 7.35 -7.80
N MET A 145 -15.08 6.17 -7.66
CA MET A 145 -13.73 5.84 -8.09
C MET A 145 -13.74 4.58 -8.96
N TYR A 146 -12.73 4.46 -9.81
CA TYR A 146 -12.47 3.27 -10.60
C TYR A 146 -11.14 2.63 -10.22
N VAL A 147 -11.18 1.33 -9.92
CA VAL A 147 -10.00 0.47 -9.81
C VAL A 147 -9.61 0.06 -11.23
N LEU A 148 -8.36 0.38 -11.62
CA LEU A 148 -7.90 0.28 -13.01
C LEU A 148 -6.83 -0.79 -13.20
N ALA A 149 -5.96 -1.00 -12.21
CA ALA A 149 -4.95 -2.06 -12.22
C ALA A 149 -4.57 -2.41 -10.79
N GLN A 150 -4.18 -3.67 -10.55
CA GLN A 150 -3.39 -4.01 -9.37
C GLN A 150 -1.94 -3.60 -9.63
N LEU A 151 -1.29 -2.99 -8.63
CA LEU A 151 0.08 -2.48 -8.77
C LEU A 151 1.12 -3.58 -8.51
N ILE A 152 0.84 -4.46 -7.55
CA ILE A 152 1.81 -5.38 -6.93
C ILE A 152 1.11 -6.56 -6.25
N THR A 153 1.82 -7.66 -6.07
CA THR A 153 1.57 -8.69 -5.04
C THR A 153 2.79 -8.84 -4.13
N HIS A 154 2.59 -9.26 -2.88
CA HIS A 154 3.62 -9.42 -1.84
C HIS A 154 4.19 -8.08 -1.32
N GLY A 155 5.43 -8.10 -0.80
CA GLY A 155 6.07 -6.91 -0.21
C GLY A 155 5.56 -6.50 1.18
N ASN A 156 4.60 -7.24 1.75
CA ASN A 156 4.06 -6.99 3.09
C ASN A 156 4.42 -8.10 4.09
N GLY A 157 4.39 -7.79 5.39
CA GLY A 157 4.66 -8.75 6.46
C GLY A 157 4.18 -8.29 7.83
N ILE A 158 4.23 -9.22 8.79
CA ILE A 158 3.88 -8.97 10.19
C ILE A 158 5.16 -8.95 11.02
N ALA A 159 5.54 -7.76 11.48
CA ALA A 159 6.66 -7.57 12.38
C ALA A 159 6.23 -7.74 13.84
N VAL A 160 7.12 -8.25 14.68
CA VAL A 160 6.91 -8.50 16.12
C VAL A 160 8.10 -7.95 16.90
N ALA A 161 7.82 -7.31 18.04
CA ALA A 161 8.84 -6.67 18.87
C ALA A 161 9.85 -7.69 19.43
N SER A 162 11.11 -7.26 19.56
CA SER A 162 12.24 -8.11 19.97
C SER A 162 12.04 -8.80 21.33
N LYS A 163 11.28 -8.20 22.25
CA LYS A 163 10.91 -8.79 23.55
C LYS A 163 10.14 -10.11 23.45
N HIS A 164 9.67 -10.50 22.26
CA HIS A 164 8.98 -11.77 22.00
C HIS A 164 9.81 -12.80 21.23
N GLN A 165 11.09 -12.54 20.97
CA GLN A 165 12.00 -13.53 20.36
C GLN A 165 12.05 -14.83 21.16
N GLY A 166 12.16 -15.96 20.46
CA GLY A 166 12.20 -17.29 21.05
C GLY A 166 10.89 -17.75 21.70
N LYS A 167 9.80 -16.99 21.60
CA LYS A 167 8.48 -17.37 22.17
C LYS A 167 7.57 -18.11 21.19
N GLY A 168 8.10 -18.53 20.04
CA GLY A 168 7.37 -19.32 19.04
C GLY A 168 6.30 -18.55 18.28
N ILE A 169 6.39 -17.21 18.22
CA ILE A 169 5.53 -16.39 17.35
C ILE A 169 6.12 -16.43 15.94
N GLY A 170 5.47 -17.15 15.02
CA GLY A 170 5.85 -17.19 13.60
C GLY A 170 4.61 -17.18 12.70
N LEU A 171 4.73 -17.73 11.49
CA LEU A 171 3.59 -17.89 10.58
C LEU A 171 2.45 -18.66 11.24
N GLN A 172 2.77 -19.80 11.85
CA GLN A 172 1.85 -20.58 12.67
C GLN A 172 1.97 -20.17 14.14
N LEU A 173 0.85 -19.84 14.77
CA LEU A 173 0.81 -19.36 16.16
C LEU A 173 0.55 -20.47 17.19
N ALA A 174 0.53 -21.74 16.77
CA ALA A 174 0.23 -22.87 17.65
C ALA A 174 1.15 -22.93 18.89
N SER A 175 2.46 -22.69 18.70
CA SER A 175 3.46 -22.68 19.77
C SER A 175 3.39 -21.45 20.68
N ALA A 176 2.72 -20.38 20.25
CA ALA A 176 2.58 -19.13 21.01
C ALA A 176 1.25 -19.02 21.78
N LYS A 177 0.35 -20.02 21.70
CA LYS A 177 -0.99 -19.94 22.32
C LYS A 177 -0.96 -19.66 23.82
N SER A 178 -0.02 -20.26 24.56
CA SER A 178 0.15 -20.02 25.99
C SER A 178 0.55 -18.57 26.29
N LEU A 179 1.43 -17.99 25.47
CA LEU A 179 1.82 -16.59 25.57
C LEU A 179 0.62 -15.66 25.39
N PHE A 180 -0.17 -15.84 24.33
CA PHE A 180 -1.36 -15.02 24.10
C PHE A 180 -2.40 -15.16 25.23
N THR A 181 -2.56 -16.36 25.78
CA THR A 181 -3.44 -16.60 26.93
C THR A 181 -2.96 -15.84 28.17
N GLN A 182 -1.65 -15.87 28.45
CA GLN A 182 -1.04 -15.12 29.55
C GLN A 182 -1.19 -13.60 29.36
N LEU A 183 -0.89 -13.09 28.16
CA LEU A 183 -0.98 -11.66 27.86
C LEU A 183 -2.41 -11.14 27.97
N LYS A 184 -3.40 -11.93 27.53
CA LYS A 184 -4.82 -11.58 27.68
C LYS A 184 -5.22 -11.36 29.15
N SER A 185 -4.65 -12.13 30.08
CA SER A 185 -4.93 -12.03 31.52
C SER A 185 -4.14 -10.93 32.24
N SER A 186 -3.17 -10.30 31.59
CA SER A 186 -2.25 -9.32 32.18
C SER A 186 -2.24 -8.03 31.36
N THR A 187 -1.20 -7.81 30.57
CA THR A 187 -1.12 -6.71 29.61
C THR A 187 -1.44 -7.26 28.22
N PRO A 188 -2.62 -6.94 27.64
CA PRO A 188 -2.99 -7.45 26.33
C PRO A 188 -1.95 -7.11 25.26
N PHE A 189 -1.68 -8.09 24.39
CA PHE A 189 -0.82 -7.89 23.22
C PHE A 189 -1.34 -6.70 22.40
N THR A 190 -0.48 -5.76 22.07
CA THR A 190 -0.83 -4.53 21.34
C THR A 190 -0.23 -4.59 19.95
N ALA A 191 -1.08 -4.58 18.92
CA ALA A 191 -0.67 -4.63 17.54
C ALA A 191 -1.21 -3.41 16.78
N ALA A 192 -0.58 -3.07 15.65
CA ALA A 192 -1.04 -1.97 14.82
C ALA A 192 -0.99 -2.26 13.33
N PHE A 193 -1.73 -1.44 12.59
CA PHE A 193 -1.71 -1.28 11.14
C PHE A 193 -1.85 0.23 10.82
N THR A 194 -1.69 0.62 9.55
CA THR A 194 -1.60 2.05 9.17
C THR A 194 -2.93 2.71 8.81
N PHE A 195 -3.95 1.94 8.43
CA PHE A 195 -5.31 2.42 8.16
C PHE A 195 -6.33 1.29 8.41
N PRO A 196 -7.52 1.58 8.97
CA PRO A 196 -8.48 0.54 9.32
C PRO A 196 -9.25 0.02 8.10
N HIS A 197 -9.71 -1.23 8.21
CA HIS A 197 -10.64 -1.86 7.27
C HIS A 197 -10.09 -2.06 5.86
N VAL A 198 -8.76 -2.17 5.74
CA VAL A 198 -8.04 -2.32 4.48
C VAL A 198 -6.91 -3.34 4.61
N ASN A 199 -6.19 -3.62 3.52
CA ASN A 199 -5.16 -4.66 3.36
C ASN A 199 -4.39 -5.03 4.63
N GLN A 200 -3.60 -4.11 5.21
CA GLN A 200 -2.78 -4.41 6.39
C GLN A 200 -3.58 -4.77 7.64
N ASP A 201 -4.79 -4.23 7.80
CA ASP A 201 -5.73 -4.66 8.84
C ASP A 201 -6.20 -6.09 8.58
N PHE A 202 -6.58 -6.42 7.33
CA PHE A 202 -6.94 -7.79 6.96
C PHE A 202 -5.80 -8.79 7.14
N TRP A 203 -4.57 -8.46 6.76
CA TRP A 203 -3.43 -9.36 6.88
C TRP A 203 -3.16 -9.79 8.31
N ILE A 204 -3.12 -8.83 9.24
CA ILE A 204 -2.87 -9.16 10.65
C ILE A 204 -4.07 -9.83 11.31
N ARG A 205 -5.30 -9.41 10.97
CA ARG A 205 -6.52 -10.08 11.45
C ARG A 205 -6.59 -11.53 10.99
N TYR A 206 -6.25 -11.79 9.73
CA TYR A 206 -6.25 -13.13 9.17
C TYR A 206 -5.23 -14.01 9.88
N TRP A 207 -3.98 -13.54 10.00
CA TRP A 207 -2.90 -14.26 10.68
C TRP A 207 -3.25 -14.60 12.15
N LEU A 208 -3.75 -13.63 12.91
CA LEU A 208 -4.18 -13.84 14.30
C LEU A 208 -5.35 -14.84 14.38
N ALA A 209 -6.38 -14.65 13.56
CA ALA A 209 -7.59 -15.47 13.59
C ALA A 209 -7.34 -16.92 13.17
N ALA A 210 -6.45 -17.15 12.20
CA ALA A 210 -5.99 -18.48 11.82
C ALA A 210 -5.24 -19.17 12.98
N GLY A 211 -4.52 -18.39 13.80
CA GLY A 211 -3.92 -18.83 15.06
C GLY A 211 -4.91 -19.10 16.21
N GLY A 212 -6.18 -18.75 16.05
CA GLY A 212 -7.22 -18.87 17.07
C GLY A 212 -7.27 -17.69 18.06
N ILE A 213 -6.74 -16.52 17.68
CA ILE A 213 -6.75 -15.29 18.47
C ILE A 213 -7.76 -14.32 17.84
N ASP A 214 -8.77 -13.88 18.61
CA ASP A 214 -9.74 -12.88 18.15
C ASP A 214 -9.10 -11.48 18.16
N PRO A 215 -8.90 -10.85 16.99
CA PRO A 215 -8.20 -9.57 16.89
C PRO A 215 -8.93 -8.40 17.58
N ASP A 216 -10.23 -8.53 17.87
CA ASP A 216 -11.01 -7.48 18.55
C ASP A 216 -11.22 -7.76 20.04
N ALA A 217 -11.09 -9.02 20.48
CA ALA A 217 -11.39 -9.42 21.87
C ALA A 217 -10.16 -9.87 22.68
N ASP A 218 -9.14 -10.43 22.03
CA ASP A 218 -7.99 -11.03 22.71
C ASP A 218 -6.77 -10.10 22.75
N ILE A 219 -6.73 -9.07 21.90
CA ILE A 219 -5.61 -8.13 21.77
C ILE A 219 -6.10 -6.68 21.65
N LYS A 220 -5.17 -5.73 21.73
CA LYS A 220 -5.40 -4.33 21.37
C LYS A 220 -4.90 -4.09 19.95
N LEU A 221 -5.80 -4.12 18.97
CA LEU A 221 -5.46 -3.83 17.58
C LEU A 221 -5.78 -2.36 17.25
N LEU A 222 -4.77 -1.58 16.89
CA LEU A 222 -4.85 -0.11 16.79
C LEU A 222 -4.48 0.40 15.39
N THR A 223 -5.06 1.54 15.00
CA THR A 223 -4.59 2.32 13.86
C THR A 223 -3.51 3.28 14.32
N VAL A 224 -2.28 3.11 13.84
CA VAL A 224 -1.13 3.95 14.22
C VAL A 224 -0.24 4.19 12.99
N PRO A 225 0.21 5.44 12.72
CA PRO A 225 1.13 5.72 11.62
C PRO A 225 2.43 4.91 11.72
N ALA A 226 2.96 4.43 10.59
CA ALA A 226 4.10 3.50 10.55
C ALA A 226 5.32 3.95 11.38
N ALA A 227 5.75 5.20 11.23
CA ALA A 227 6.89 5.74 11.96
C ALA A 227 6.66 5.75 13.50
N GLN A 228 5.44 6.08 13.93
CA GLN A 228 5.04 6.05 15.34
C GLN A 228 4.99 4.60 15.85
N THR A 229 4.47 3.66 15.05
CA THR A 229 4.42 2.24 15.41
C THR A 229 5.82 1.68 15.65
N VAL A 230 6.78 1.97 14.76
CA VAL A 230 8.19 1.53 14.92
C VAL A 230 8.84 2.16 16.16
N ALA A 231 8.57 3.43 16.45
CA ALA A 231 9.03 4.07 17.68
C ALA A 231 8.42 3.42 18.94
N ASN A 232 7.15 3.05 18.89
CA ASN A 232 6.46 2.35 19.98
C ASN A 232 7.00 0.91 20.17
N MET A 233 7.35 0.21 19.08
CA MET A 233 8.02 -1.10 19.17
C MET A 233 9.38 -0.98 19.86
N LYS A 234 10.17 0.05 19.50
CA LYS A 234 11.48 0.31 20.09
C LYS A 234 11.42 0.63 21.59
N THR A 235 10.34 1.27 22.04
CA THR A 235 10.09 1.56 23.47
C THR A 235 9.37 0.41 24.21
N GLY A 236 9.03 -0.69 23.52
CA GLY A 236 8.37 -1.84 24.10
C GLY A 236 6.86 -1.67 24.35
N THR A 237 6.25 -0.58 23.85
CA THR A 237 4.83 -0.25 24.01
C THR A 237 3.95 -0.76 22.86
N MET A 238 4.56 -1.29 21.79
CA MET A 238 3.90 -2.02 20.70
C MET A 238 4.50 -3.41 20.56
N ASP A 239 3.66 -4.43 20.41
CA ASP A 239 4.07 -5.84 20.31
C ASP A 239 4.16 -6.34 18.88
N ALA A 240 3.30 -5.88 17.96
CA ALA A 240 3.35 -6.24 16.55
C ALA A 240 2.89 -5.12 15.61
N PHE A 241 3.28 -5.24 14.35
CA PHE A 241 2.96 -4.28 13.30
C PHE A 241 2.74 -4.98 11.96
N SER A 242 1.55 -4.83 11.38
CA SER A 242 1.25 -5.17 9.99
C SER A 242 1.78 -4.08 9.07
N THR A 243 2.79 -4.40 8.26
CA THR A 243 3.57 -3.40 7.52
C THR A 243 4.04 -3.93 6.16
N GLY A 244 4.69 -3.07 5.38
CA GLY A 244 5.29 -3.42 4.08
C GLY A 244 6.68 -2.82 3.89
N ASP A 245 7.40 -3.36 2.91
CA ASP A 245 8.73 -2.90 2.53
C ASP A 245 8.68 -1.40 2.22
N PRO A 246 9.57 -0.58 2.83
CA PRO A 246 10.88 -0.95 3.38
C PRO A 246 10.94 -1.24 4.90
N TRP A 247 9.82 -1.25 5.62
CA TRP A 247 9.85 -1.34 7.10
C TRP A 247 10.38 -2.66 7.66
N PRO A 248 10.02 -3.84 7.13
CA PRO A 248 10.53 -5.13 7.58
C PRO A 248 12.06 -5.16 7.71
N TYR A 249 12.77 -4.77 6.65
CA TYR A 249 14.24 -4.72 6.66
C TYR A 249 14.79 -3.84 7.78
N ARG A 250 14.24 -2.63 7.96
CA ARG A 250 14.71 -1.69 9.00
C ARG A 250 14.46 -2.22 10.40
N ILE A 251 13.29 -2.81 10.65
CA ILE A 251 12.93 -3.35 11.97
C ILE A 251 13.92 -4.44 12.39
N VAL A 252 14.31 -5.33 11.47
CA VAL A 252 15.26 -6.41 11.74
C VAL A 252 16.68 -5.87 11.87
N LYS A 253 17.14 -5.06 10.90
CA LYS A 253 18.50 -4.47 10.89
C LYS A 253 18.79 -3.67 12.16
N ASP A 254 17.83 -2.86 12.60
CA ASP A 254 17.97 -2.01 13.78
C ASP A 254 17.66 -2.75 15.11
N LYS A 255 17.45 -4.07 15.05
CA LYS A 255 17.15 -4.96 16.19
C LYS A 255 15.92 -4.52 17.00
N ILE A 256 14.97 -3.86 16.34
CA ILE A 256 13.70 -3.43 16.94
C ILE A 256 12.76 -4.64 17.10
N GLY A 257 12.83 -5.58 16.17
CA GLY A 257 11.98 -6.75 16.13
C GLY A 257 12.43 -7.79 15.12
N PHE A 258 11.52 -8.70 14.82
CA PHE A 258 11.66 -9.76 13.83
C PHE A 258 10.36 -9.86 13.02
N LEU A 259 10.36 -10.61 11.92
CA LEU A 259 9.18 -10.87 11.09
C LEU A 259 8.61 -12.23 11.44
N ALA A 260 7.37 -12.25 11.92
CA ALA A 260 6.65 -13.50 12.18
C ALA A 260 6.22 -14.16 10.87
N ALA A 261 5.78 -13.37 9.90
CA ALA A 261 5.29 -13.85 8.61
C ALA A 261 5.49 -12.80 7.51
N LEU A 262 5.77 -13.24 6.29
CA LEU A 262 5.45 -12.45 5.10
C LEU A 262 4.02 -12.74 4.66
N THR A 263 3.36 -11.75 4.07
CA THR A 263 2.03 -11.93 3.44
C THR A 263 2.08 -12.89 2.25
N ALA A 264 3.23 -13.02 1.58
CA ALA A 264 3.51 -14.05 0.58
C ALA A 264 3.41 -15.48 1.14
N GLU A 265 3.63 -15.65 2.46
CA GLU A 265 3.42 -16.92 3.14
C GLU A 265 1.96 -17.12 3.56
N ILE A 266 1.28 -16.04 4.00
CA ILE A 266 -0.11 -16.08 4.47
C ILE A 266 -1.07 -16.42 3.31
N TRP A 267 -0.90 -15.76 2.18
CA TRP A 267 -1.61 -16.03 0.93
C TRP A 267 -0.68 -15.75 -0.23
N LYS A 268 -0.20 -16.84 -0.84
CA LYS A 268 0.73 -16.76 -1.96
C LYS A 268 0.06 -16.10 -3.17
N ASN A 269 0.73 -15.08 -3.69
CA ASN A 269 0.32 -14.20 -4.78
C ASN A 269 -1.00 -13.46 -4.50
N HIS A 270 -1.22 -12.98 -3.27
CA HIS A 270 -2.44 -12.28 -2.89
C HIS A 270 -2.65 -10.95 -3.66
N PRO A 271 -3.91 -10.51 -3.84
CA PRO A 271 -4.18 -9.14 -4.24
C PRO A 271 -3.70 -8.16 -3.17
N GLU A 272 -3.02 -7.09 -3.57
CA GLU A 272 -2.46 -6.10 -2.65
C GLU A 272 -2.98 -4.69 -3.00
N GLU A 273 -2.10 -3.76 -3.34
CA GLU A 273 -2.46 -2.37 -3.66
C GLU A 273 -2.77 -2.16 -5.13
N TYR A 274 -3.62 -1.17 -5.40
CA TYR A 274 -4.22 -0.93 -6.70
C TYR A 274 -4.03 0.52 -7.14
N PHE A 275 -3.96 0.69 -8.46
CA PHE A 275 -4.13 1.97 -9.12
C PHE A 275 -5.62 2.26 -9.26
N ALA A 276 -6.08 3.34 -8.63
CA ALA A 276 -7.46 3.79 -8.75
C ALA A 276 -7.54 5.31 -8.90
N MET A 277 -8.55 5.77 -9.64
CA MET A 277 -8.77 7.19 -9.96
C MET A 277 -10.22 7.57 -9.71
N ARG A 278 -10.50 8.87 -9.55
CA ARG A 278 -11.89 9.36 -9.54
C ARG A 278 -12.57 9.06 -10.86
N ALA A 279 -13.82 8.60 -10.80
CA ALA A 279 -14.59 8.24 -11.98
C ALA A 279 -14.81 9.45 -12.90
N ASP A 280 -15.08 10.63 -12.33
CA ASP A 280 -15.28 11.86 -13.10
C ASP A 280 -14.05 12.25 -13.95
N TRP A 281 -12.84 12.01 -13.44
CA TRP A 281 -11.62 12.21 -14.21
C TRP A 281 -11.47 11.19 -15.33
N VAL A 282 -11.74 9.90 -15.05
CA VAL A 282 -11.62 8.83 -16.05
C VAL A 282 -12.65 9.01 -17.17
N ASP A 283 -13.90 9.31 -16.83
CA ASP A 283 -14.99 9.50 -17.80
C ASP A 283 -14.72 10.71 -18.71
N LYS A 284 -14.09 11.75 -18.17
CA LYS A 284 -13.69 12.94 -18.94
C LYS A 284 -12.43 12.71 -19.79
N ASN A 285 -11.53 11.81 -19.37
CA ASN A 285 -10.23 11.60 -20.01
C ASN A 285 -9.95 10.12 -20.33
N PRO A 286 -10.83 9.41 -21.06
CA PRO A 286 -10.69 7.96 -21.26
C PRO A 286 -9.42 7.57 -22.03
N LYS A 287 -8.94 8.38 -23.00
CA LYS A 287 -7.68 8.10 -23.70
C LYS A 287 -6.47 8.33 -22.78
N ALA A 288 -6.50 9.38 -21.96
CA ALA A 288 -5.47 9.63 -20.95
C ALA A 288 -5.42 8.49 -19.91
N THR A 289 -6.57 7.97 -19.46
CA THR A 289 -6.63 6.80 -18.57
C THR A 289 -5.95 5.59 -19.19
N LYS A 290 -6.26 5.28 -20.46
CA LYS A 290 -5.59 4.17 -21.16
C LYS A 290 -4.10 4.44 -21.35
N ALA A 291 -3.68 5.67 -21.64
CA ALA A 291 -2.27 6.03 -21.74
C ALA A 291 -1.50 5.82 -20.42
N LEU A 292 -2.11 6.20 -19.28
CA LEU A 292 -1.55 5.93 -17.95
C LEU A 292 -1.41 4.43 -17.69
N LEU A 293 -2.46 3.65 -17.99
CA LEU A 293 -2.43 2.20 -17.83
C LEU A 293 -1.30 1.55 -18.64
N LYS A 294 -1.12 1.93 -19.91
CA LYS A 294 -0.02 1.39 -20.73
C LYS A 294 1.35 1.73 -20.15
N GLY A 295 1.53 2.96 -19.64
CA GLY A 295 2.75 3.37 -18.95
C GLY A 295 3.02 2.55 -17.68
N ILE A 296 1.98 2.27 -16.90
CA ILE A 296 2.06 1.41 -15.70
C ILE A 296 2.39 -0.04 -16.10
N MET A 297 1.72 -0.59 -17.11
CA MET A 297 1.97 -1.96 -17.60
C MET A 297 3.42 -2.15 -18.05
N GLU A 298 4.01 -1.17 -18.75
CA GLU A 298 5.43 -1.22 -19.13
C GLU A 298 6.36 -1.11 -17.91
N ALA A 299 6.03 -0.24 -16.94
CA ALA A 299 6.79 -0.14 -15.71
C ALA A 299 6.77 -1.45 -14.91
N GLN A 300 5.62 -2.11 -14.84
CA GLN A 300 5.45 -3.41 -14.18
C GLN A 300 6.28 -4.50 -14.88
N GLN A 301 6.22 -4.59 -16.21
CA GLN A 301 7.06 -5.52 -16.99
C GLN A 301 8.55 -5.26 -16.77
N TRP A 302 8.94 -4.00 -16.75
CA TRP A 302 10.32 -3.60 -16.51
C TRP A 302 10.79 -3.96 -15.09
N LEU A 303 9.94 -3.78 -14.07
CA LEU A 303 10.21 -4.15 -12.67
C LEU A 303 10.33 -5.66 -12.46
N ASP A 304 9.58 -6.46 -13.21
CA ASP A 304 9.63 -7.93 -13.14
C ASP A 304 10.77 -8.55 -13.94
N ASN A 305 11.49 -7.77 -14.73
CA ASN A 305 12.85 -8.14 -15.11
C ASN A 305 13.80 -7.87 -13.93
N PHE A 306 14.26 -8.93 -13.28
CA PHE A 306 15.06 -8.84 -12.05
C PHE A 306 16.42 -8.14 -12.25
N ASP A 307 16.95 -8.09 -13.48
CA ASP A 307 18.19 -7.36 -13.79
C ASP A 307 18.02 -5.84 -13.61
N ASN A 308 16.79 -5.34 -13.76
CA ASN A 308 16.46 -3.93 -13.59
C ASN A 308 16.25 -3.54 -12.11
N ARG A 309 16.09 -4.50 -11.20
CA ARG A 309 15.67 -4.21 -9.82
C ARG A 309 16.71 -3.46 -9.00
N LYS A 310 18.00 -3.56 -9.38
CA LYS A 310 19.04 -2.71 -8.79
C LYS A 310 18.81 -1.24 -9.14
N GLU A 311 18.60 -0.94 -10.42
CA GLU A 311 18.28 0.43 -10.86
C GLU A 311 16.96 0.91 -10.23
N ALA A 312 15.95 0.04 -10.15
CA ALA A 312 14.69 0.34 -9.48
C ALA A 312 14.90 0.76 -8.02
N ALA A 313 15.70 0.00 -7.26
CA ALA A 313 16.02 0.31 -5.87
C ALA A 313 16.72 1.68 -5.75
N THR A 314 17.68 1.99 -6.63
CA THR A 314 18.35 3.30 -6.66
C THR A 314 17.36 4.44 -6.90
N ILE A 315 16.45 4.30 -7.89
CA ILE A 315 15.43 5.32 -8.20
C ILE A 315 14.51 5.54 -7.00
N LEU A 316 13.94 4.46 -6.45
CA LEU A 316 12.97 4.52 -5.37
C LEU A 316 13.58 5.08 -4.07
N ALA A 317 14.83 4.72 -3.77
CA ALA A 317 15.56 5.21 -2.61
C ALA A 317 15.87 6.71 -2.66
N GLY A 318 15.88 7.32 -3.85
CA GLY A 318 16.26 8.70 -4.09
C GLY A 318 15.50 9.73 -3.24
N ARG A 319 16.14 10.89 -3.01
CA ARG A 319 15.63 11.98 -2.17
C ARG A 319 14.22 12.47 -2.57
N ASN A 320 13.91 12.43 -3.86
CA ASN A 320 12.62 12.85 -4.39
C ASN A 320 11.51 11.83 -4.11
N TYR A 321 11.87 10.59 -3.79
CA TYR A 321 10.97 9.47 -3.55
C TYR A 321 11.03 9.00 -2.11
N PHE A 322 11.55 7.82 -1.80
CA PHE A 322 11.47 7.28 -0.44
C PHE A 322 12.48 7.93 0.52
N ASN A 323 13.55 8.53 -0.02
CA ASN A 323 14.61 9.19 0.75
C ASN A 323 15.20 8.26 1.83
N LEU A 324 15.73 7.13 1.39
CA LEU A 324 16.31 6.07 2.23
C LEU A 324 17.58 5.49 1.59
N SER A 325 18.29 4.62 2.29
CA SER A 325 19.45 3.90 1.74
C SER A 325 19.00 2.79 0.80
N GLU A 326 19.60 2.69 -0.39
CA GLU A 326 19.27 1.67 -1.42
C GLU A 326 19.30 0.24 -0.87
N GLU A 327 20.24 -0.06 0.04
CA GLU A 327 20.43 -1.38 0.63
C GLU A 327 19.16 -1.93 1.31
N ILE A 328 18.27 -1.03 1.76
CA ILE A 328 17.02 -1.38 2.45
C ILE A 328 16.03 -2.06 1.49
N LEU A 329 16.09 -1.73 0.20
CA LEU A 329 15.21 -2.28 -0.83
C LEU A 329 15.85 -3.47 -1.56
N ALA A 330 17.19 -3.49 -1.66
CA ALA A 330 17.93 -4.42 -2.51
C ALA A 330 17.65 -5.90 -2.19
N GLY A 331 17.59 -6.26 -0.91
CA GLY A 331 17.29 -7.63 -0.47
C GLY A 331 15.86 -8.06 -0.78
N PRO A 332 14.84 -7.35 -0.24
CA PRO A 332 13.43 -7.66 -0.49
C PRO A 332 13.07 -7.75 -1.97
N PHE A 333 13.61 -6.86 -2.81
CA PHE A 333 13.41 -6.90 -4.28
C PHE A 333 13.94 -8.16 -4.93
N GLN A 334 14.81 -8.92 -4.28
CA GLN A 334 15.33 -10.19 -4.78
C GLN A 334 14.72 -11.40 -4.08
N GLY A 335 13.70 -11.21 -3.22
CA GLY A 335 13.12 -12.28 -2.41
C GLY A 335 14.02 -12.70 -1.25
N LYS A 336 14.92 -11.80 -0.81
CA LYS A 336 15.87 -12.03 0.27
C LYS A 336 15.44 -11.26 1.51
N TYR A 337 14.99 -12.00 2.52
CA TYR A 337 14.56 -11.45 3.79
C TYR A 337 15.34 -12.08 4.94
N ASP A 338 15.97 -11.24 5.76
CA ASP A 338 16.30 -11.62 7.13
C ASP A 338 15.01 -11.48 7.94
N MET A 339 14.45 -12.61 8.37
CA MET A 339 13.22 -12.62 9.15
C MET A 339 13.49 -12.38 10.63
N GLY A 340 14.75 -12.39 11.07
CA GLY A 340 15.10 -12.42 12.48
C GLY A 340 14.67 -13.73 13.16
N ASP A 341 14.83 -13.82 14.47
CA ASP A 341 14.49 -14.99 15.30
C ASP A 341 15.06 -16.33 14.75
N GLY A 342 16.26 -16.27 14.14
CA GLY A 342 16.95 -17.41 13.56
C GLY A 342 16.47 -17.86 12.17
N ARG A 343 15.58 -17.09 11.52
CA ARG A 343 14.99 -17.43 10.23
C ARG A 343 15.44 -16.46 9.12
N THR A 344 15.77 -17.01 7.96
CA THR A 344 16.04 -16.26 6.73
C THR A 344 15.25 -16.86 5.57
N ILE A 345 14.97 -16.04 4.57
CA ILE A 345 14.38 -16.43 3.28
C ILE A 345 15.31 -15.94 2.18
N ASP A 346 15.71 -16.84 1.29
CA ASP A 346 16.37 -16.54 0.02
C ASP A 346 15.61 -17.31 -1.06
N ASP A 347 14.43 -16.81 -1.41
CA ASP A 347 13.53 -17.41 -2.39
C ASP A 347 12.93 -16.31 -3.26
N LYS A 348 13.27 -16.33 -4.55
CA LYS A 348 12.77 -15.38 -5.55
C LYS A 348 11.24 -15.34 -5.59
N SER A 349 10.56 -16.46 -5.31
CA SER A 349 9.09 -16.52 -5.30
C SER A 349 8.45 -15.70 -4.18
N MET A 350 9.23 -15.30 -3.17
CA MET A 350 8.80 -14.43 -2.06
C MET A 350 9.06 -12.94 -2.33
N ALA A 351 9.67 -12.59 -3.47
CA ALA A 351 9.87 -11.20 -3.86
C ALA A 351 8.51 -10.51 -4.15
N PRO A 352 8.46 -9.16 -4.13
CA PRO A 352 7.35 -8.43 -4.74
C PRO A 352 7.33 -8.70 -6.25
N TYR A 353 6.14 -8.93 -6.80
CA TYR A 353 5.91 -9.07 -8.25
C TYR A 353 4.91 -8.01 -8.72
N TYR A 354 5.08 -7.54 -9.95
CA TYR A 354 4.37 -6.35 -10.45
C TYR A 354 3.58 -6.62 -11.74
N TRP A 355 4.01 -7.58 -12.57
CA TRP A 355 3.43 -7.89 -13.87
C TRP A 355 2.81 -9.28 -13.92
N LYS A 356 3.57 -10.31 -13.53
CA LYS A 356 3.15 -11.71 -13.66
C LYS A 356 3.66 -12.55 -12.49
N ASP A 357 2.76 -13.35 -11.93
CA ASP A 357 3.03 -14.35 -10.92
C ASP A 357 2.72 -15.76 -11.47
N GLU A 358 2.86 -16.80 -10.64
CA GLU A 358 2.61 -18.19 -11.06
C GLU A 358 1.12 -18.50 -11.35
N LYS A 359 0.18 -17.66 -10.87
CA LYS A 359 -1.26 -17.79 -11.08
C LYS A 359 -1.76 -16.95 -12.26
N GLY A 360 -0.97 -16.03 -12.80
CA GLY A 360 -1.29 -15.27 -13.99
C GLY A 360 -0.82 -13.81 -13.93
N SER A 361 -1.59 -12.92 -14.54
CA SER A 361 -1.31 -11.48 -14.47
C SER A 361 -1.42 -10.98 -13.03
N VAL A 362 -0.42 -10.24 -12.55
CA VAL A 362 -0.50 -9.45 -11.32
C VAL A 362 -1.25 -8.15 -11.59
N SER A 363 -1.04 -7.53 -12.75
CA SER A 363 -1.55 -6.20 -13.08
C SER A 363 -3.07 -6.15 -13.27
N TYR A 364 -3.65 -7.21 -13.83
CA TYR A 364 -5.08 -7.26 -14.12
C TYR A 364 -5.91 -7.29 -12.82
N PRO A 365 -6.87 -6.37 -12.64
CA PRO A 365 -7.64 -6.29 -11.40
C PRO A 365 -8.79 -7.31 -11.42
N TYR A 366 -8.54 -8.56 -11.01
CA TYR A 366 -9.59 -9.58 -10.96
C TYR A 366 -10.70 -9.19 -9.99
N LYS A 367 -11.95 -9.13 -10.48
CA LYS A 367 -13.16 -8.91 -9.66
C LYS A 367 -13.32 -9.91 -8.52
N SER A 368 -12.76 -11.13 -8.65
CA SER A 368 -12.74 -12.10 -7.54
C SER A 368 -11.96 -11.62 -6.32
N HIS A 369 -10.97 -10.75 -6.51
CA HIS A 369 -10.17 -10.18 -5.43
C HIS A 369 -10.92 -9.05 -4.73
N ASP A 370 -11.60 -8.17 -5.47
CA ASP A 370 -12.52 -7.19 -4.88
C ASP A 370 -13.60 -7.90 -4.04
N MET A 371 -14.14 -9.02 -4.54
CA MET A 371 -15.09 -9.85 -3.78
C MET A 371 -14.50 -10.37 -2.47
N TRP A 372 -13.23 -10.77 -2.43
CA TRP A 372 -12.58 -11.20 -1.20
C TRP A 372 -12.48 -10.06 -0.18
N PHE A 373 -12.04 -8.87 -0.60
CA PHE A 373 -11.96 -7.72 0.30
C PHE A 373 -13.33 -7.29 0.84
N ILE A 374 -14.38 -7.32 0.03
CA ILE A 374 -15.75 -7.04 0.50
C ILE A 374 -16.21 -8.14 1.47
N THR A 375 -15.90 -9.41 1.17
CA THR A 375 -16.25 -10.54 2.02
C THR A 375 -15.55 -10.46 3.38
N GLU A 376 -14.26 -10.11 3.44
CA GLU A 376 -13.55 -9.90 4.71
C GLU A 376 -13.97 -8.64 5.44
N SER A 377 -14.41 -7.61 4.71
CA SER A 377 -15.06 -6.47 5.34
C SER A 377 -16.34 -6.89 6.06
N VAL A 378 -17.12 -7.82 5.48
CA VAL A 378 -18.30 -8.41 6.12
C VAL A 378 -17.92 -9.35 7.27
N ARG A 379 -16.87 -10.17 7.12
CA ARG A 379 -16.36 -11.06 8.18
C ARG A 379 -16.16 -10.32 9.49
N TRP A 380 -15.56 -9.13 9.43
CA TRP A 380 -15.21 -8.32 10.59
C TRP A 380 -16.27 -7.30 10.97
N GLY A 381 -17.43 -7.30 10.31
CA GLY A 381 -18.53 -6.39 10.60
C GLY A 381 -18.27 -4.92 10.21
N PHE A 382 -17.26 -4.67 9.37
CA PHE A 382 -16.97 -3.34 8.82
C PHE A 382 -18.02 -2.95 7.78
N LEU A 383 -18.49 -3.94 7.03
CA LEU A 383 -19.65 -3.83 6.16
C LEU A 383 -20.78 -4.71 6.69
N PRO A 384 -22.05 -4.27 6.60
CA PRO A 384 -23.18 -5.12 6.95
C PRO A 384 -23.27 -6.35 6.02
N LYS A 385 -23.88 -7.44 6.51
CA LYS A 385 -24.00 -8.71 5.79
C LYS A 385 -24.63 -8.59 4.39
N ASP A 386 -25.54 -7.64 4.21
CA ASP A 386 -26.21 -7.42 2.92
C ASP A 386 -25.24 -6.98 1.81
N TYR A 387 -24.02 -6.53 2.14
CA TYR A 387 -22.98 -6.28 1.16
C TYR A 387 -22.57 -7.55 0.39
N LEU A 388 -22.75 -8.76 0.91
CA LEU A 388 -22.51 -9.98 0.14
C LEU A 388 -23.46 -10.08 -1.07
N THR A 389 -24.71 -9.62 -0.91
CA THR A 389 -25.70 -9.60 -2.00
C THR A 389 -25.48 -8.42 -2.96
N LYS A 390 -24.96 -7.30 -2.44
CA LYS A 390 -24.68 -6.07 -3.21
C LYS A 390 -23.29 -6.08 -3.86
N ALA A 391 -22.41 -7.00 -3.46
CA ALA A 391 -20.99 -6.99 -3.81
C ALA A 391 -20.78 -6.92 -5.32
N ASN A 392 -21.44 -7.78 -6.09
CA ASN A 392 -21.28 -7.77 -7.55
C ASN A 392 -21.63 -6.42 -8.18
N ALA A 393 -22.76 -5.80 -7.79
CA ALA A 393 -23.14 -4.50 -8.32
C ALA A 393 -22.17 -3.38 -7.93
N LEU A 394 -21.63 -3.42 -6.71
CA LEU A 394 -20.61 -2.46 -6.25
C LEU A 394 -19.28 -2.67 -7.00
N ILE A 395 -18.84 -3.92 -7.13
CA ILE A 395 -17.62 -4.28 -7.85
C ILE A 395 -17.75 -3.91 -9.33
N ASP A 396 -18.88 -4.20 -9.97
CA ASP A 396 -19.12 -3.85 -11.38
C ASP A 396 -19.09 -2.33 -11.62
N LYS A 397 -19.47 -1.54 -10.61
CA LYS A 397 -19.41 -0.08 -10.65
C LYS A 397 -17.98 0.45 -10.46
N VAL A 398 -17.13 -0.21 -9.70
CA VAL A 398 -15.82 0.30 -9.27
C VAL A 398 -14.66 -0.36 -10.04
N ASN A 399 -14.66 -1.67 -10.20
CA ASN A 399 -13.63 -2.39 -10.92
C ASN A 399 -13.81 -2.22 -12.44
N ARG A 400 -12.80 -1.63 -13.07
CA ARG A 400 -12.74 -1.34 -14.51
C ARG A 400 -11.70 -2.19 -15.23
N GLU A 401 -11.73 -3.49 -14.97
CA GLU A 401 -10.93 -4.49 -15.70
C GLU A 401 -11.13 -4.43 -17.23
N ASP A 402 -12.29 -3.93 -17.68
CA ASP A 402 -12.58 -3.66 -19.09
C ASP A 402 -11.61 -2.65 -19.69
N ILE A 403 -11.34 -1.52 -18.99
CA ILE A 403 -10.38 -0.52 -19.44
C ILE A 403 -8.96 -1.09 -19.44
N TRP A 404 -8.61 -1.92 -18.45
CA TRP A 404 -7.33 -2.61 -18.42
C TRP A 404 -7.14 -3.47 -19.68
N LYS A 405 -8.15 -4.27 -20.05
CA LYS A 405 -8.11 -5.12 -21.24
C LYS A 405 -8.00 -4.31 -22.53
N GLU A 406 -8.71 -3.20 -22.64
CA GLU A 406 -8.59 -2.30 -23.79
C GLU A 406 -7.17 -1.72 -23.89
N ALA A 407 -6.64 -1.17 -22.79
CA ALA A 407 -5.30 -0.61 -22.75
C ALA A 407 -4.23 -1.65 -23.09
N ALA A 408 -4.34 -2.88 -22.56
CA ALA A 408 -3.42 -3.98 -22.82
C ALA A 408 -3.43 -4.38 -24.31
N LYS A 409 -4.63 -4.49 -24.92
CA LYS A 409 -4.75 -4.76 -26.37
C LYS A 409 -4.11 -3.65 -27.20
N GLU A 410 -4.38 -2.39 -26.86
CA GLU A 410 -3.80 -1.24 -27.56
C GLU A 410 -2.28 -1.12 -27.38
N ALA A 411 -1.72 -1.59 -26.26
CA ALA A 411 -0.28 -1.69 -26.04
C ALA A 411 0.37 -2.89 -26.72
N GLY A 412 -0.41 -3.75 -27.38
CA GLY A 412 0.12 -4.95 -28.03
C GLY A 412 0.54 -6.04 -27.05
N ILE A 413 -0.01 -6.05 -25.82
CA ILE A 413 0.20 -7.16 -24.88
C ILE A 413 -0.35 -8.44 -25.53
N PRO A 414 0.43 -9.55 -25.54
CA PRO A 414 -0.03 -10.80 -26.13
C PRO A 414 -1.37 -11.25 -25.55
N ALA A 415 -2.27 -11.73 -26.40
CA ALA A 415 -3.60 -12.18 -25.95
C ALA A 415 -3.53 -13.29 -24.88
N ALA A 416 -2.46 -14.09 -24.87
CA ALA A 416 -2.20 -15.12 -23.86
C ALA A 416 -1.86 -14.55 -22.47
N ASP A 417 -1.40 -13.31 -22.38
CA ASP A 417 -1.11 -12.61 -21.13
C ASP A 417 -2.28 -11.74 -20.63
N ILE A 418 -3.38 -11.68 -21.40
CA ILE A 418 -4.63 -11.00 -21.02
C ILE A 418 -5.60 -12.04 -20.44
N PRO A 419 -5.96 -11.95 -19.14
CA PRO A 419 -6.87 -12.91 -18.55
C PRO A 419 -8.24 -12.96 -19.25
N THR A 420 -8.73 -14.17 -19.52
CA THR A 420 -10.02 -14.41 -20.19
C THR A 420 -11.21 -14.37 -19.21
N SER A 421 -10.94 -14.53 -17.92
CA SER A 421 -11.91 -14.53 -16.82
C SER A 421 -11.71 -13.29 -15.93
N THR A 422 -12.79 -12.78 -15.34
CA THR A 422 -12.73 -11.75 -14.29
C THR A 422 -12.41 -12.33 -12.91
N SER A 423 -12.35 -13.66 -12.80
CA SER A 423 -11.95 -14.39 -11.60
C SER A 423 -10.66 -15.17 -11.81
N ARG A 424 -9.78 -15.15 -10.81
CA ARG A 424 -8.57 -15.99 -10.74
C ARG A 424 -8.84 -17.41 -10.20
N GLY A 425 -10.11 -17.76 -9.99
CA GLY A 425 -10.53 -19.05 -9.45
C GLY A 425 -10.55 -19.10 -7.93
N VAL A 426 -10.42 -20.31 -7.39
CA VAL A 426 -10.39 -20.56 -5.94
C VAL A 426 -9.03 -20.17 -5.39
N GLU A 427 -9.04 -19.41 -4.30
CA GLU A 427 -7.85 -18.97 -3.59
C GLU A 427 -7.64 -19.83 -2.33
N GLU A 428 -6.39 -20.01 -1.92
CA GLU A 428 -6.03 -20.87 -0.79
C GLU A 428 -5.01 -20.14 0.09
N PHE A 429 -5.26 -20.20 1.40
CA PHE A 429 -4.48 -19.56 2.45
C PHE A 429 -3.57 -20.57 3.16
N PHE A 430 -2.60 -20.08 3.91
CA PHE A 430 -1.58 -20.90 4.59
C PHE A 430 -2.14 -21.93 5.60
N ASP A 431 -3.37 -21.73 6.08
CA ASP A 431 -4.07 -22.62 7.02
C ASP A 431 -5.00 -23.64 6.30
N GLY A 432 -4.97 -23.68 4.97
CA GLY A 432 -5.76 -24.57 4.13
C GLY A 432 -7.20 -24.10 3.88
N VAL A 433 -7.59 -22.93 4.41
CA VAL A 433 -8.88 -22.32 4.07
C VAL A 433 -8.89 -21.94 2.60
N LYS A 434 -10.03 -22.17 1.95
CA LYS A 434 -10.25 -21.85 0.53
C LYS A 434 -11.33 -20.80 0.37
N PHE A 435 -11.10 -19.83 -0.50
CA PHE A 435 -12.07 -18.84 -0.91
C PHE A 435 -12.50 -19.11 -2.35
N ASP A 436 -13.75 -19.54 -2.53
CA ASP A 436 -14.41 -19.56 -3.83
C ASP A 436 -15.18 -18.24 -4.01
N PRO A 437 -14.82 -17.36 -4.96
CA PRO A 437 -15.51 -16.10 -5.19
C PRO A 437 -16.98 -16.27 -5.61
N LYS A 438 -17.40 -17.46 -6.03
CA LYS A 438 -18.81 -17.79 -6.32
C LYS A 438 -19.60 -18.16 -5.06
N GLN A 439 -18.92 -18.47 -3.95
CA GLN A 439 -19.53 -18.91 -2.69
C GLN A 439 -18.93 -18.17 -1.48
N PRO A 440 -18.96 -16.83 -1.44
CA PRO A 440 -18.36 -16.05 -0.34
C PRO A 440 -18.97 -16.37 1.03
N GLU A 441 -20.27 -16.72 1.08
CA GLU A 441 -20.90 -17.18 2.33
C GLU A 441 -20.35 -18.51 2.84
N ALA A 442 -20.00 -19.45 1.94
CA ALA A 442 -19.42 -20.72 2.33
C ALA A 442 -18.03 -20.53 2.92
N TYR A 443 -17.24 -19.61 2.35
CA TYR A 443 -15.98 -19.17 2.93
C TYR A 443 -16.18 -18.61 4.34
N LEU A 444 -17.10 -17.66 4.55
CA LEU A 444 -17.37 -17.12 5.89
C LEU A 444 -17.82 -18.20 6.90
N LYS A 445 -18.61 -19.19 6.46
CA LYS A 445 -19.04 -20.32 7.30
C LYS A 445 -17.87 -21.19 7.74
N SER A 446 -16.85 -21.35 6.88
CA SER A 446 -15.65 -22.14 7.19
C SER A 446 -14.75 -21.52 8.26
N LEU A 447 -14.82 -20.20 8.44
CA LEU A 447 -13.96 -19.46 9.36
C LEU A 447 -14.45 -19.57 10.80
N LYS A 448 -13.54 -19.89 11.73
CA LYS A 448 -13.86 -20.05 13.16
C LYS A 448 -14.13 -18.71 13.86
N ILE A 449 -13.29 -17.70 13.60
CA ILE A 449 -13.37 -16.37 14.22
C ILE A 449 -13.85 -15.36 13.18
N LYS A 450 -15.00 -14.75 13.47
CA LYS A 450 -15.72 -13.76 12.64
C LYS A 450 -16.75 -13.02 13.50
N LYS A 451 -17.21 -11.85 13.03
CA LYS A 451 -18.26 -11.03 13.66
C LYS A 451 -19.63 -11.15 12.97
N VAL A 452 -19.70 -11.88 11.85
CA VAL A 452 -20.94 -12.10 11.09
C VAL A 452 -21.55 -13.47 11.38
N SER A 453 -22.88 -13.51 11.51
CA SER A 453 -23.66 -14.75 11.52
C SER A 453 -24.04 -15.13 10.10
N VAL A 454 -23.51 -16.27 9.61
CA VAL A 454 -23.69 -16.77 8.24
C VAL A 454 -24.22 -18.18 8.21
#